data_AF-A0A950FHH8-F1
#
_entry.id   AF-A0A950FHH8-F1
#
_cell.length_a   1.000
_cell.length_b   1.000
_cell.length_c   1.000
_cell.angle_alpha   90.00
_cell.angle_beta   90.00
_cell.angle_gamma   90.00
#
_symmetry.space_group_name_H-M   'P 1'
#
loop_
_entity.id
_entity.type
_entity.pdbx_description
1 polymer ?
#
loop_
_entity_poly.entity_id
_entity_poly.type
_entity_poly.pdbx_seq_one_letter_code
_entity_poly.pdbx_strand_id
1 'polypeptide(L)'
;MKTRPYIFLAVLFVTIVFFMPARPTSAAGPAMKVVQSPNEIMWAPAPPSLPSGAQLAVISGDASKRGGTYALRLKVPDGYVFKPHW
;
A
#
# COMPACT_ATOMS: atom_id res chain seq x y z
N MET A 1 -56.21 -22.83 -23.07
CA MET A 1 -55.36 -21.62 -22.96
C MET A 1 -54.10 -22.00 -22.17
N LYS A 2 -52.93 -22.10 -22.82
CA LYS A 2 -51.64 -22.41 -22.17
C LYS A 2 -50.89 -21.10 -21.94
N THR A 3 -50.91 -20.59 -20.72
CA THR A 3 -50.18 -19.39 -20.32
C THR A 3 -48.67 -19.69 -20.30
N ARG A 4 -47.89 -18.92 -21.05
CA ARG A 4 -46.44 -19.12 -21.25
C ARG A 4 -45.67 -18.63 -20.00
N PRO A 5 -44.98 -19.50 -19.26
CA PRO A 5 -44.41 -19.19 -17.93
C PRO A 5 -43.17 -18.27 -17.97
N TYR A 6 -42.61 -18.01 -19.15
CA TYR A 6 -41.40 -17.20 -19.31
C TYR A 6 -41.60 -15.69 -19.13
N ILE A 7 -42.85 -15.22 -19.18
CA ILE A 7 -43.17 -13.79 -18.98
C ILE A 7 -42.99 -13.40 -17.50
N PHE A 8 -43.29 -14.31 -16.56
CA PHE A 8 -43.09 -14.07 -15.12
C PHE A 8 -41.62 -14.14 -14.68
N LEU A 9 -40.79 -14.93 -15.38
CA LEU A 9 -39.34 -15.01 -15.12
C LEU A 9 -38.57 -13.79 -15.62
N ALA A 10 -39.06 -13.11 -16.69
CA ALA A 10 -38.42 -11.91 -17.22
C ALA A 10 -38.64 -10.66 -16.35
N VAL A 11 -39.76 -10.56 -15.63
CA VAL A 11 -40.09 -9.38 -14.81
C VAL A 11 -39.37 -9.41 -13.45
N LEU A 12 -39.07 -10.60 -12.90
CA LEU A 12 -38.34 -10.74 -11.65
C LEU A 12 -36.83 -10.42 -11.78
N PHE A 13 -36.29 -10.46 -13.00
CA PHE A 13 -34.86 -10.18 -13.26
C PHE A 13 -34.55 -8.69 -13.44
N VAL A 14 -35.56 -7.87 -13.78
CA VAL A 14 -35.40 -6.42 -14.03
C VAL A 14 -35.41 -5.59 -12.75
N THR A 15 -35.94 -6.10 -11.64
CA THR A 15 -36.04 -5.34 -10.38
C THR A 15 -34.78 -5.38 -9.50
N ILE A 16 -33.90 -6.37 -9.67
CA ILE A 16 -32.69 -6.50 -8.84
C ILE A 16 -31.57 -5.54 -9.28
N VAL A 17 -31.57 -5.09 -10.54
CA VAL A 17 -30.51 -4.21 -11.07
C VAL A 17 -30.67 -2.75 -10.61
N PHE A 18 -31.88 -2.32 -10.19
CA PHE A 18 -32.16 -0.93 -9.81
C PHE A 18 -31.88 -0.58 -8.34
N PHE A 19 -31.57 -1.58 -7.49
CA PHE A 19 -31.31 -1.37 -6.05
C PHE A 19 -29.86 -1.70 -5.65
N MET A 20 -28.91 -1.43 -6.55
CA MET A 20 -27.49 -1.53 -6.21
C MET A 20 -27.03 -0.19 -5.61
N PRO A 21 -26.85 -0.07 -4.28
CA PRO A 21 -26.31 1.15 -3.72
C PRO A 21 -24.92 1.38 -4.32
N ALA A 22 -24.71 2.56 -4.88
CA ALA A 22 -23.39 2.98 -5.34
C ALA A 22 -22.43 2.83 -4.16
N ARG A 23 -21.48 1.88 -4.27
CA ARG A 23 -20.40 1.79 -3.30
C ARG A 23 -19.63 3.10 -3.39
N PRO A 24 -19.48 3.86 -2.29
CA PRO A 24 -18.56 4.98 -2.31
C PRO A 24 -17.19 4.38 -2.64
N THR A 25 -16.69 4.67 -3.85
CA THR A 25 -15.27 4.54 -4.16
C THR A 25 -14.59 5.58 -3.30
N SER A 26 -14.34 5.22 -2.04
CA SER A 26 -13.34 5.93 -1.27
C SER A 26 -12.04 5.67 -2.01
N ALA A 27 -11.58 6.65 -2.78
CA ALA A 27 -10.22 6.68 -3.30
C ALA A 27 -9.29 6.86 -2.10
N ALA A 28 -9.18 5.82 -1.28
CA ALA A 28 -8.13 5.71 -0.30
C ALA A 28 -6.85 5.66 -1.13
N GLY A 29 -6.14 6.79 -1.18
CA GLY A 29 -4.73 6.79 -1.53
C GLY A 29 -4.01 5.74 -0.67
N PRO A 30 -2.84 5.24 -1.11
CA PRO A 30 -2.13 4.19 -0.37
C PRO A 30 -2.07 4.55 1.11
N ALA A 31 -2.63 3.68 1.96
CA ALA A 31 -2.69 3.91 3.39
C ALA A 31 -1.26 4.17 3.89
N MET A 32 -0.98 5.43 4.24
CA MET A 32 0.35 5.82 4.69
C MET A 32 0.52 5.26 6.10
N LYS A 33 1.34 4.22 6.26
CA LYS A 33 1.63 3.63 7.57
C LYS A 33 2.39 4.67 8.40
N VAL A 34 1.70 5.32 9.33
CA VAL A 34 2.32 6.22 10.30
C VAL A 34 2.99 5.37 11.37
N VAL A 35 4.29 5.56 11.58
CA VAL A 35 5.02 4.96 12.71
C VAL A 35 4.63 5.73 13.97
N GLN A 36 3.91 5.08 14.89
CA GLN A 36 3.32 5.76 16.04
C GLN A 36 4.27 5.82 17.25
N SER A 37 5.24 4.91 17.32
CA SER A 37 6.26 4.88 18.38
C SER A 37 7.63 4.43 17.87
N PRO A 38 8.74 4.81 18.56
CA PRO A 38 10.09 4.34 18.20
C PRO A 38 10.25 2.82 18.22
N ASN A 39 9.46 2.11 19.03
CA ASN A 39 9.55 0.65 19.20
C ASN A 39 8.97 -0.13 18.00
N GLU A 40 8.20 0.51 17.13
CA GLU A 40 7.67 -0.11 15.91
C GLU A 40 8.68 -0.16 14.76
N ILE A 41 9.85 0.46 14.94
CA ILE A 41 10.86 0.56 13.89
C ILE A 41 11.66 -0.73 13.82
N MET A 42 11.49 -1.45 12.73
CA MET A 42 12.25 -2.68 12.44
C MET A 42 13.61 -2.33 11.86
N TRP A 43 14.63 -2.27 12.71
CA TRP A 43 16.01 -2.05 12.30
C TRP A 43 16.65 -3.32 11.75
N ALA A 44 17.35 -3.19 10.63
CA ALA A 44 18.18 -4.22 10.04
C ALA A 44 19.57 -3.66 9.67
N PRO A 45 20.59 -4.49 9.45
CA PRO A 45 21.85 -4.03 8.87
C PRO A 45 21.60 -3.31 7.54
N ALA A 46 22.27 -2.17 7.34
CA ALA A 46 22.22 -1.48 6.06
C ALA A 46 22.77 -2.38 4.92
N PRO A 47 22.23 -2.25 3.70
CA PRO A 47 22.72 -3.02 2.55
C PRO A 47 24.20 -2.66 2.23
N PRO A 48 24.96 -3.56 1.57
CA PRO A 48 26.37 -3.36 1.25
C PRO A 48 26.66 -2.18 0.30
N SER A 49 25.63 -1.57 -0.27
CA SER A 49 25.74 -0.32 -1.04
C SER A 49 26.10 0.87 -0.16
N LEU A 50 25.87 0.79 1.15
CA LEU A 50 26.26 1.79 2.13
C LEU A 50 27.52 1.33 2.90
N PRO A 51 28.36 2.27 3.39
CA PRO A 51 29.47 1.93 4.29
C PRO A 51 28.99 1.08 5.49
N SER A 52 29.86 0.19 5.98
CA SER A 52 29.54 -0.72 7.07
C SER A 52 29.23 0.03 8.39
N GLY A 53 28.46 -0.62 9.27
CA GLY A 53 28.16 -0.11 10.61
C GLY A 53 26.84 0.66 10.74
N ALA A 54 26.15 0.94 9.63
CA ALA A 54 24.81 1.53 9.65
C ALA A 54 23.70 0.47 9.82
N GLN A 55 22.60 0.90 10.43
CA GLN A 55 21.32 0.19 10.39
C GLN A 55 20.30 1.00 9.57
N LEU A 56 19.41 0.28 8.90
CA LEU A 56 18.35 0.86 8.07
C LEU A 56 16.99 0.27 8.49
N ALA A 57 15.98 1.11 8.48
CA ALA A 57 14.58 0.70 8.63
C ALA A 57 13.74 1.32 7.52
N VAL A 58 12.90 0.52 6.85
CA VAL A 58 11.93 1.02 5.88
C VAL A 58 10.66 1.45 6.62
N ILE A 59 10.26 2.70 6.45
CA ILE A 59 9.08 3.30 7.09
C ILE A 59 7.85 3.12 6.21
N SER A 60 8.00 3.32 4.91
CA SER A 60 6.93 3.13 3.93
C SER A 60 7.49 2.92 2.53
N GLY A 61 6.70 2.27 1.67
CA GLY A 61 7.08 1.98 0.28
C GLY A 61 8.04 0.80 0.17
N ASP A 62 8.78 0.76 -0.94
CA ASP A 62 9.72 -0.31 -1.25
C ASP A 62 10.96 0.28 -1.92
N ALA A 63 12.07 0.31 -1.16
CA ALA A 63 13.34 0.88 -1.62
C ALA A 63 14.06 0.00 -2.66
N SER A 64 13.61 -1.23 -2.89
CA SER A 64 14.14 -2.11 -3.93
C SER A 64 13.52 -1.85 -5.31
N LYS A 65 12.38 -1.16 -5.37
CA LYS A 65 11.66 -0.87 -6.61
C LYS A 65 12.21 0.39 -7.27
N ARG A 66 12.61 0.26 -8.54
CA ARG A 66 13.04 1.39 -9.36
C ARG A 66 11.87 2.35 -9.59
N GLY A 67 12.10 3.65 -9.35
CA GLY A 67 11.11 4.72 -9.59
C GLY A 67 9.98 4.80 -8.57
N GLY A 68 10.01 3.98 -7.51
CA GLY A 68 9.03 4.03 -6.42
C GLY A 68 9.37 5.10 -5.37
N THR A 69 8.35 5.65 -4.73
CA THR A 69 8.52 6.53 -3.55
C THR A 69 8.60 5.68 -2.29
N TYR A 70 9.57 5.99 -1.43
CA TYR A 70 9.77 5.31 -0.16
C TYR A 70 10.30 6.28 0.89
N ALA A 71 10.13 5.91 2.15
CA ALA A 71 10.71 6.60 3.30
C ALA A 71 11.53 5.62 4.13
N LEU A 72 12.73 6.04 4.54
CA LEU A 72 13.68 5.25 5.31
C LEU A 72 14.01 5.97 6.63
N ARG A 73 14.51 5.23 7.60
CA ARG A 73 15.37 5.78 8.67
C ARG A 73 16.73 5.12 8.62
N LEU A 74 17.76 5.91 8.88
CA LEU A 74 19.14 5.47 8.99
C LEU A 74 19.62 5.74 10.42
N LYS A 75 20.29 4.75 11.00
CA LYS A 75 21.02 4.89 12.26
C LYS A 75 22.48 4.61 11.96
N VAL A 76 23.33 5.61 12.18
CA VAL A 76 24.74 5.58 11.80
C VAL A 76 25.61 5.83 13.02
N PRO A 77 26.84 5.28 13.06
CA PRO A 77 27.82 5.62 14.09
C PRO A 77 28.35 7.04 13.91
N ASP A 78 29.01 7.55 14.94
CA ASP A 78 29.76 8.81 14.87
C ASP A 78 30.83 8.75 13.76
N GLY A 79 30.99 9.85 13.04
CA GLY A 79 31.96 9.96 11.94
C GLY A 79 31.56 9.23 10.65
N TYR A 80 30.33 8.72 10.53
CA TYR A 80 29.86 8.06 9.32
C TYR A 80 29.77 9.03 8.13
N VAL A 81 30.42 8.69 7.01
CA VAL A 81 30.52 9.55 5.83
C VAL A 81 29.62 9.06 4.72
N PHE A 82 28.64 9.88 4.34
CA PHE A 82 27.87 9.70 3.11
C PHE A 82 28.59 10.39 1.94
N LYS A 83 28.89 9.62 0.88
CA LYS A 83 29.44 10.18 -0.36
C LYS A 83 28.38 10.99 -1.11
N PRO A 84 28.74 11.86 -2.06
CA PRO A 84 27.78 12.55 -2.92
C PRO A 84 26.85 11.58 -3.65
N HIS A 85 25.55 11.92 -3.73
CA HIS A 85 24.51 11.15 -4.43
C HIS A 85 24.02 11.94 -5.65
N TRP A 86 23.61 11.23 -6.73
CA TRP A 86 23.07 11.80 -7.96
C TRP A 86 21.86 11.00 -8.45
#